data_AF-A0A7J7Q4Y0-F1
#
_entry.id   AF-A0A7J7Q4Y0-F1
#
_cell.length_a   1.000
_cell.length_b   1.000
_cell.length_c   1.000
_cell.angle_alpha   90.00
_cell.angle_beta   90.00
_cell.angle_gamma   90.00
#
_symmetry.space_group_name_H-M   'P 1'
#
loop_
_entity.id
_entity.type
_entity.pdbx_description
1 polymer ?
#
loop_
_entity_poly.entity_id
_entity_poly.type
_entity_poly.pdbx_seq_one_letter_code
_entity_poly.pdbx_strand_id
1 'polypeptide(L)'
;MAEWIWTYFSQSSAVPAQQQQQQPPGCLSAEDPPAAAAAIGAVGQPATGSGSSSNVMQKVQRRNPVIATGKPPLYLQHEGHSRTVVGIERCLSPQAEARAGAAAAEYSLVILDPGMPAHELLGSLRSKQGWQRRVKRGLSSLARKPEYQVLYIAPGLVPEGPTRASLKVIAAEDRC
;
A
#
# COMPACT_ATOMS: atom_id res chain seq x y z
N MET A 1 18.70 -1.88 -7.39
CA MET A 1 17.45 -1.20 -6.91
C MET A 1 16.24 -2.10 -6.55
N ALA A 2 15.53 -2.77 -7.48
CA ALA A 2 14.13 -3.23 -7.26
C ALA A 2 13.90 -4.16 -6.05
N GLU A 3 14.76 -5.16 -5.83
CA GLU A 3 14.69 -6.06 -4.67
C GLU A 3 14.80 -5.34 -3.32
N TRP A 4 15.48 -4.20 -3.26
CA TRP A 4 15.53 -3.36 -2.05
C TRP A 4 14.17 -2.69 -1.79
N ILE A 5 13.48 -2.23 -2.83
CA ILE A 5 12.12 -1.66 -2.70
C ILE A 5 11.11 -2.77 -2.31
N TRP A 6 11.25 -3.98 -2.87
CA TRP A 6 10.47 -5.15 -2.45
C TRP A 6 10.70 -5.47 -0.98
N THR A 7 11.97 -5.55 -0.55
CA THR A 7 12.35 -5.81 0.84
C THR A 7 11.85 -4.72 1.79
N TYR A 8 11.96 -3.45 1.39
CA TYR A 8 11.43 -2.31 2.14
C TYR A 8 9.93 -2.48 2.38
N PHE A 9 9.11 -2.66 1.34
CA PHE A 9 7.66 -2.77 1.51
C PHE A 9 7.18 -4.12 2.07
N SER A 10 7.99 -5.19 2.02
CA SER A 10 7.64 -6.51 2.56
C SER A 10 7.89 -6.66 4.06
N GLN A 11 8.81 -5.88 4.63
CA GLN A 11 9.01 -5.83 6.08
C GLN A 11 7.75 -5.27 6.77
N SER A 12 7.19 -6.03 7.71
CA SER A 12 6.12 -5.53 8.58
C SER A 12 6.63 -4.33 9.40
N SER A 13 5.89 -3.22 9.41
CA SER A 13 6.22 -2.09 10.27
C SER A 13 5.84 -2.44 11.71
N ALA A 14 6.82 -2.88 12.49
CA ALA A 14 6.70 -3.09 13.93
C ALA A 14 6.62 -1.74 14.66
N VAL A 15 5.52 -1.01 14.45
CA VAL A 15 5.15 0.12 15.29
C VAL A 15 4.70 -0.46 16.63
N PRO A 16 5.45 -0.28 17.74
CA PRO A 16 4.92 -0.65 19.04
C PRO A 16 3.68 0.20 19.28
N ALA A 17 2.57 -0.43 19.68
CA ALA A 17 1.35 0.29 20.02
C ALA A 17 1.67 1.29 21.14
N GLN A 18 1.71 2.59 20.81
CA GLN A 18 1.88 3.62 21.82
C GLN A 18 0.72 3.48 22.80
N GLN A 19 1.06 3.28 24.08
CA GLN A 19 0.05 3.17 25.13
C GLN A 19 -0.81 4.43 25.09
N GLN A 20 -2.13 4.22 25.00
CA GLN A 20 -3.11 5.27 24.87
C GLN A 20 -3.10 6.09 26.18
N GLN A 21 -2.32 7.16 26.19
CA GLN A 21 -2.01 7.91 27.40
C GLN A 21 -3.31 8.53 27.94
N GLN A 22 -3.66 8.15 29.17
CA GLN A 22 -5.00 8.33 29.70
C GLN A 22 -5.36 9.82 29.78
N GLN A 23 -6.48 10.19 29.16
CA GLN A 23 -7.10 11.49 29.39
C GLN A 23 -7.69 11.52 30.81
N PRO A 24 -7.42 12.57 31.62
CA PRO A 24 -8.06 12.71 32.93
C PRO A 24 -9.57 12.98 32.77
N PRO A 25 -10.41 12.55 33.72
CA PRO A 25 -11.86 12.71 33.63
C PRO A 25 -12.26 14.18 33.84
N GLY A 26 -13.07 14.73 32.92
CA GLY A 26 -13.53 16.12 32.96
C GLY A 26 -14.99 16.28 32.52
N CYS A 27 -15.87 16.46 33.51
CA CYS A 27 -17.22 17.02 33.44
C CYS A 27 -18.18 16.50 32.34
N LEU A 28 -19.10 15.62 32.74
CA LEU A 28 -20.37 15.42 32.02
C LEU A 28 -21.29 16.64 32.23
N SER A 29 -21.94 17.09 31.15
CA SER A 29 -23.21 17.80 31.20
C SER A 29 -24.17 17.10 30.23
N ALA A 30 -25.38 16.81 30.69
CA ALA A 30 -26.43 16.18 29.88
C ALA A 30 -27.38 17.25 29.30
N GLU A 31 -27.98 16.96 28.14
CA GLU A 31 -29.25 17.51 27.65
C GLU A 31 -29.84 16.50 26.66
N ASP A 32 -31.09 16.06 26.84
CA ASP A 32 -31.80 15.04 26.04
C ASP A 32 -33.29 14.97 26.50
N PRO A 33 -34.30 14.61 25.68
CA PRO A 33 -34.60 14.87 24.26
C PRO A 33 -35.91 15.73 24.13
N PRO A 34 -36.76 15.63 23.07
CA PRO A 34 -37.78 14.56 23.06
C PRO A 34 -38.20 13.98 21.68
N ALA A 35 -38.88 12.82 21.77
CA ALA A 35 -39.20 11.85 20.73
C ALA A 35 -40.37 12.12 19.73
N ALA A 36 -40.34 11.37 18.61
CA ALA A 36 -41.48 10.75 17.90
C ALA A 36 -40.93 9.52 17.12
N ALA A 37 -41.42 8.27 17.18
CA ALA A 37 -42.76 7.73 16.89
C ALA A 37 -43.18 7.95 15.41
N ALA A 38 -43.42 6.95 14.55
CA ALA A 38 -43.42 5.47 14.67
C ALA A 38 -43.07 4.85 13.26
N ALA A 39 -43.27 3.57 12.86
CA ALA A 39 -44.08 2.46 13.36
C ALA A 39 -43.59 1.05 12.87
N ILE A 40 -44.51 0.07 12.84
CA ILE A 40 -44.43 -1.39 12.62
C ILE A 40 -44.70 -1.86 11.16
N GLY A 41 -44.14 -3.03 10.79
CA GLY A 41 -44.54 -3.83 9.60
C GLY A 41 -43.70 -5.11 9.44
N ALA A 42 -44.31 -6.28 9.15
CA ALA A 42 -43.62 -7.58 9.18
C ALA A 42 -44.23 -8.66 8.23
N VAL A 43 -43.60 -9.85 8.21
CA VAL A 43 -43.99 -11.14 7.56
C VAL A 43 -43.61 -11.31 6.08
N GLY A 44 -43.03 -12.48 5.73
CA GLY A 44 -42.79 -12.90 4.33
C GLY A 44 -41.70 -13.96 4.11
N GLN A 45 -41.95 -15.24 4.44
CA GLN A 45 -41.27 -16.39 3.81
C GLN A 45 -42.17 -17.00 2.72
N PRO A 46 -41.64 -17.75 1.74
CA PRO A 46 -41.84 -19.20 1.83
C PRO A 46 -40.75 -20.12 1.18
N ALA A 47 -40.83 -21.40 1.56
CA ALA A 47 -40.62 -22.61 0.74
C ALA A 47 -39.29 -22.87 -0.02
N THR A 48 -38.48 -23.76 0.57
CA THR A 48 -37.94 -25.00 -0.03
C THR A 48 -37.73 -25.11 -1.55
N GLY A 49 -36.47 -25.30 -1.96
CA GLY A 49 -36.10 -25.92 -3.24
C GLY A 49 -34.98 -26.95 -3.03
N SER A 50 -35.20 -28.21 -3.43
CA SER A 50 -34.22 -29.30 -3.35
C SER A 50 -33.65 -29.60 -4.75
N GLY A 51 -32.33 -29.81 -4.87
CA GLY A 51 -31.74 -30.23 -6.14
C GLY A 51 -30.21 -30.19 -6.24
N SER A 52 -29.62 -31.35 -6.51
CA SER A 52 -28.35 -31.59 -7.22
C SER A 52 -27.08 -30.82 -6.85
N SER A 53 -26.16 -31.57 -6.23
CA SER A 53 -24.84 -31.90 -6.81
C SER A 53 -24.13 -30.82 -7.64
N SER A 54 -23.22 -30.08 -7.00
CA SER A 54 -22.11 -29.42 -7.69
C SER A 54 -20.81 -29.65 -6.94
N ASN A 55 -19.70 -29.74 -7.67
CA ASN A 55 -18.41 -30.25 -7.18
C ASN A 55 -17.93 -29.57 -5.89
N VAL A 56 -17.37 -30.37 -4.98
CA VAL A 56 -16.38 -29.89 -4.01
C VAL A 56 -15.07 -29.61 -4.74
N MET A 57 -15.08 -28.58 -5.61
CA MET A 57 -13.86 -27.85 -5.90
C MET A 57 -13.36 -27.32 -4.57
N GLN A 58 -12.23 -27.85 -4.09
CA GLN A 58 -11.55 -27.27 -2.95
C GLN A 58 -11.39 -25.78 -3.22
N LYS A 59 -12.06 -24.96 -2.41
CA LYS A 59 -12.05 -23.50 -2.52
C LYS A 59 -10.66 -23.03 -2.11
N VAL A 60 -9.69 -23.14 -3.03
CA VAL A 60 -8.29 -22.76 -2.86
C VAL A 60 -8.30 -21.39 -2.22
N GLN A 61 -7.92 -21.37 -0.94
CA GLN A 61 -8.24 -20.28 -0.05
C GLN A 61 -7.35 -19.12 -0.44
N ARG A 62 -7.87 -18.26 -1.33
CA ARG A 62 -7.13 -17.14 -1.92
C ARG A 62 -6.69 -16.21 -0.80
N ARG A 63 -5.47 -16.45 -0.29
CA ARG A 63 -4.72 -15.53 0.55
C ARG A 63 -4.80 -14.17 -0.13
N ASN A 64 -5.24 -13.15 0.60
CA ASN A 64 -5.32 -11.81 0.03
C ASN A 64 -3.90 -11.42 -0.42
N PRO A 65 -3.63 -11.24 -1.72
CA PRO A 65 -2.27 -11.06 -2.22
C PRO A 65 -1.74 -9.64 -1.95
N VAL A 66 -2.59 -8.76 -1.42
CA VAL A 66 -2.25 -7.38 -1.06
C VAL A 66 -1.86 -7.31 0.41
N ILE A 67 -0.64 -6.86 0.68
CA ILE A 67 -0.14 -6.60 2.03
C ILE A 67 -0.02 -5.08 2.21
N ALA A 68 -0.67 -4.53 3.24
CA ALA A 68 -0.50 -3.14 3.64
C ALA A 68 0.41 -3.08 4.87
N THR A 69 1.65 -2.59 4.72
CA THR A 69 2.67 -2.64 5.78
C THR A 69 2.80 -1.38 6.62
N GLY A 70 2.01 -0.34 6.36
CA GLY A 70 2.01 0.90 7.15
C GLY A 70 3.28 1.75 7.05
N LYS A 71 4.21 1.39 6.15
CA LYS A 71 5.45 2.14 5.92
C LYS A 71 5.20 3.43 5.13
N PRO A 72 6.00 4.49 5.36
CA PRO A 72 5.92 5.71 4.57
C PRO A 72 6.32 5.44 3.11
N PRO A 73 5.78 6.21 2.15
CA PRO A 73 6.16 6.09 0.75
C PRO A 73 7.60 6.53 0.52
N LEU A 74 8.19 6.11 -0.59
CA LEU A 74 9.55 6.47 -0.99
C LEU A 74 9.50 7.66 -1.95
N TYR A 75 10.40 8.63 -1.76
CA TYR A 75 10.66 9.66 -2.76
C TYR A 75 11.65 9.11 -3.78
N LEU A 76 11.30 9.21 -5.07
CA LEU A 76 12.09 8.74 -6.21
C LEU A 76 12.47 9.95 -7.06
N GLN A 77 13.73 10.34 -6.99
CA GLN A 77 14.30 11.43 -7.77
C GLN A 77 15.02 10.87 -9.00
N HIS A 78 14.91 11.56 -10.13
CA HIS A 78 15.83 11.43 -11.25
C HIS A 78 16.14 12.81 -11.84
N GLU A 79 17.04 12.88 -12.83
CA GLU A 79 17.31 14.10 -13.57
C GLU A 79 16.00 14.70 -14.14
N GLY A 80 15.67 15.91 -13.71
CA GLY A 80 14.56 16.72 -14.21
C GLY A 80 13.16 16.42 -13.64
N HIS A 81 12.96 15.41 -12.79
CA HIS A 81 11.63 15.15 -12.19
C HIS A 81 11.69 14.32 -10.90
N SER A 82 10.69 14.51 -10.02
CA SER A 82 10.50 13.74 -8.79
C SER A 82 9.16 13.02 -8.78
N ARG A 83 9.10 11.86 -8.10
CA ARG A 83 7.90 11.03 -7.98
C ARG A 83 7.82 10.35 -6.62
N THR A 84 6.66 9.81 -6.28
CA THR A 84 6.42 9.14 -4.99
C THR A 84 6.02 7.68 -5.21
N VAL A 85 6.83 6.72 -4.78
CA VAL A 85 6.52 5.29 -4.83
C VAL A 85 5.71 4.92 -3.59
N VAL A 86 4.47 4.49 -3.80
CA VAL A 86 3.51 4.15 -2.73
C VAL A 86 3.36 2.63 -2.52
N GLY A 87 4.02 1.83 -3.35
CA GLY A 87 4.05 0.37 -3.22
C GLY A 87 4.75 -0.31 -4.39
N ILE A 88 4.80 -1.64 -4.34
CA ILE A 88 5.44 -2.49 -5.34
C ILE A 88 4.65 -3.78 -5.51
N GLU A 89 4.52 -4.23 -6.75
CA GLU A 89 3.90 -5.49 -7.13
C GLU A 89 4.98 -6.43 -7.68
N ARG A 90 4.98 -7.69 -7.21
CA ARG A 90 5.84 -8.77 -7.69
C ARG A 90 4.99 -9.77 -8.46
N CYS A 91 5.15 -9.81 -9.77
CA CYS A 91 4.48 -10.78 -10.63
C CYS A 91 5.37 -12.02 -10.78
N LEU A 92 4.90 -13.15 -10.26
CA LEU A 92 5.47 -14.47 -10.55
C LEU A 92 4.65 -15.08 -11.68
N SER A 93 5.24 -15.23 -12.87
CA SER A 93 4.60 -16.02 -13.93
C SER A 93 4.86 -17.52 -13.66
N PRO A 94 3.90 -18.43 -13.92
CA PRO A 94 4.11 -19.87 -13.64
C PRO A 94 5.30 -20.47 -14.39
N GLN A 95 5.64 -19.92 -15.57
CA GLN A 95 6.80 -20.33 -16.36
C GLN A 95 8.12 -19.74 -15.84
N ALA A 96 8.09 -18.56 -15.21
CA ALA A 96 9.26 -17.98 -14.55
C ALA A 96 9.63 -18.77 -13.28
N GLU A 97 8.64 -19.02 -12.42
CA GLU A 97 8.82 -19.75 -11.16
C GLU A 97 9.35 -21.17 -11.40
N ALA A 98 8.81 -21.88 -12.39
CA ALA A 98 9.28 -23.23 -12.75
C ALA A 98 10.67 -23.28 -13.42
N ARG A 99 11.19 -22.16 -13.95
CA ARG A 99 12.43 -22.14 -14.77
C ARG A 99 13.61 -21.43 -14.11
N ALA A 100 13.35 -20.51 -13.19
CA ALA A 100 14.38 -19.76 -12.45
C ALA A 100 13.96 -19.41 -11.00
N GLY A 101 12.88 -19.99 -10.50
CA GLY A 101 12.37 -19.74 -9.14
C GLY A 101 12.06 -18.27 -8.91
N ALA A 102 12.37 -17.80 -7.70
CA ALA A 102 12.12 -16.43 -7.26
C ALA A 102 12.85 -15.34 -8.10
N ALA A 103 13.90 -15.71 -8.85
CA ALA A 103 14.76 -14.77 -9.57
C ALA A 103 14.17 -14.24 -10.89
N ALA A 104 13.17 -14.91 -11.47
CA ALA A 104 12.46 -14.44 -12.66
C ALA A 104 11.13 -13.72 -12.33
N ALA A 105 11.04 -13.11 -11.15
CA ALA A 105 9.92 -12.28 -10.76
C ALA A 105 9.96 -10.91 -11.45
N GLU A 106 8.88 -10.50 -12.11
CA GLU A 106 8.76 -9.15 -12.67
C GLU A 106 8.28 -8.16 -11.60
N TYR A 107 8.95 -7.01 -11.50
CA TYR A 107 8.58 -5.96 -10.57
C TYR A 107 7.91 -4.76 -11.27
N SER A 108 6.76 -4.34 -10.72
CA SER A 108 6.10 -3.08 -11.07
C SER A 108 5.99 -2.19 -9.85
N LEU A 109 6.58 -0.99 -9.91
CA LEU A 109 6.36 0.03 -8.89
C LEU A 109 4.98 0.68 -9.06
N VAL A 110 4.31 1.01 -7.95
CA VAL A 110 3.11 1.84 -7.93
C VAL A 110 3.56 3.26 -7.59
N ILE A 111 3.46 4.16 -8.56
CA ILE A 111 4.06 5.50 -8.49
C ILE A 111 2.98 6.57 -8.69
N LEU A 112 2.96 7.55 -7.80
CA LEU A 112 2.26 8.81 -7.97
C LEU A 112 3.22 9.84 -8.57
N ASP A 113 2.72 10.58 -9.57
CA ASP A 113 3.47 11.60 -10.30
C ASP A 113 2.81 12.97 -10.04
N PRO A 114 3.51 13.97 -9.48
CA PRO A 114 2.93 15.27 -9.17
C PRO A 114 2.49 16.06 -10.41
N GLY A 115 3.00 15.70 -11.61
CA GLY A 115 2.55 16.27 -12.87
C GLY A 115 1.25 15.64 -13.42
N MET A 116 0.65 14.66 -12.73
CA MET A 116 -0.59 14.02 -13.18
C MET A 116 -1.84 14.80 -12.75
N PRO A 117 -2.74 15.20 -13.66
CA PRO A 117 -3.99 15.86 -13.30
C PRO A 117 -4.85 14.98 -12.39
N ALA A 118 -5.11 15.44 -11.17
CA ALA A 118 -5.81 14.66 -10.15
C ALA A 118 -7.21 14.20 -10.60
N HIS A 119 -7.92 15.02 -11.39
CA HIS A 119 -9.24 14.68 -11.91
C HIS A 119 -9.22 13.47 -12.86
N GLU A 120 -8.18 13.32 -13.70
CA GLU A 120 -8.02 12.17 -14.59
C GLU A 120 -7.76 10.88 -13.82
N LEU A 121 -6.92 10.95 -12.76
CA LEU A 121 -6.65 9.81 -11.90
C LEU A 121 -7.92 9.40 -11.14
N LEU A 122 -8.61 10.35 -10.50
CA LEU A 122 -9.88 10.12 -9.81
C LEU A 122 -10.95 9.53 -10.73
N GLY A 123 -11.07 10.01 -11.97
CA GLY A 123 -11.96 9.43 -12.98
C GLY A 123 -11.64 7.96 -13.28
N SER A 124 -10.35 7.66 -13.52
CA SER A 124 -9.88 6.29 -13.80
C SER A 124 -10.02 5.32 -12.62
N LEU A 125 -9.95 5.82 -11.39
CA LEU A 125 -10.16 5.04 -10.17
C LEU A 125 -11.66 4.79 -9.91
N ARG A 126 -12.52 5.79 -10.13
CA ARG A 126 -13.99 5.66 -10.01
C ARG A 126 -14.56 4.69 -11.04
N SER A 127 -14.13 4.77 -12.30
CA SER A 127 -14.53 3.81 -13.35
C SER A 127 -13.82 2.45 -13.23
N LYS A 128 -12.76 2.37 -12.43
CA LYS A 128 -11.81 1.23 -12.32
C LYS A 128 -11.09 0.88 -13.63
N GLN A 129 -11.16 1.73 -14.66
CA GLN A 129 -10.58 1.49 -15.98
C GLN A 129 -9.34 2.35 -16.22
N GLY A 130 -8.29 1.74 -16.79
CA GLY A 130 -7.09 2.46 -17.26
C GLY A 130 -6.13 3.00 -16.18
N TRP A 131 -6.54 3.07 -14.91
CA TRP A 131 -5.74 3.58 -13.79
C TRP A 131 -4.35 2.93 -13.68
N GLN A 132 -4.24 1.63 -14.00
CA GLN A 132 -2.97 0.90 -13.98
C GLN A 132 -1.91 1.55 -14.89
N ARG A 133 -2.28 2.02 -16.09
CA ARG A 133 -1.34 2.71 -17.01
C ARG A 133 -0.88 4.06 -16.43
N ARG A 134 -1.69 4.68 -15.58
CA ARG A 134 -1.35 5.96 -14.93
C ARG A 134 -0.32 5.76 -13.82
N VAL A 135 -0.48 4.76 -12.94
CA VAL A 135 0.36 4.61 -11.74
C VAL A 135 1.40 3.48 -11.78
N LYS A 136 1.19 2.38 -12.52
CA LYS A 136 2.15 1.26 -12.54
C LYS A 136 3.33 1.56 -13.48
N ARG A 137 4.54 1.25 -13.04
CA ARG A 137 5.79 1.38 -13.82
C ARG A 137 6.64 0.12 -13.65
N GLY A 138 6.76 -0.68 -14.71
CA GLY A 138 7.72 -1.79 -14.77
C GLY A 138 9.16 -1.27 -14.88
N LEU A 139 10.14 -2.07 -14.47
CA LEU A 139 11.56 -1.65 -14.42
C LEU A 139 12.10 -1.13 -15.77
N SER A 140 11.68 -1.73 -16.89
CA SER A 140 12.02 -1.27 -18.25
C SER A 140 11.52 0.14 -18.60
N SER A 141 10.48 0.64 -17.93
CA SER A 141 10.02 2.02 -18.08
C SER A 141 10.83 3.02 -17.25
N LEU A 142 11.52 2.55 -16.21
CA LEU A 142 12.42 3.33 -15.37
C LEU A 142 13.83 3.40 -15.98
N ALA A 143 14.33 2.31 -16.57
CA ALA A 143 15.65 2.22 -17.23
C ALA A 143 15.91 3.21 -18.41
N ARG A 144 15.00 4.16 -18.66
CA ARG A 144 15.14 5.29 -19.58
C ARG A 144 15.90 6.48 -18.98
N LYS A 145 16.16 6.50 -17.68
CA LYS A 145 17.02 7.49 -17.01
C LYS A 145 18.25 6.79 -16.42
N PRO A 146 19.44 7.40 -16.50
CA PRO A 146 20.70 6.73 -16.14
C PRO A 146 20.85 6.51 -14.63
N GLU A 147 20.30 7.43 -13.83
CA GLU A 147 20.41 7.44 -12.37
C GLU A 147 19.05 7.68 -11.72
N TYR A 148 18.83 7.04 -10.57
CA TYR A 148 17.69 7.25 -9.70
C TYR A 148 18.15 7.26 -8.24
N GLN A 149 17.82 8.32 -7.53
CA GLN A 149 18.06 8.44 -6.09
C GLN A 149 16.76 8.15 -5.34
N VAL A 150 16.83 7.36 -4.27
CA VAL A 150 15.67 6.96 -3.46
C VAL A 150 15.85 7.45 -2.04
N LEU A 151 14.97 8.35 -1.61
CA LEU A 151 14.91 8.82 -0.23
C LEU A 151 13.76 8.12 0.50
N TYR A 152 14.08 7.55 1.66
CA TYR A 152 13.13 6.89 2.56
C TYR A 152 13.19 7.54 3.95
N ILE A 153 12.09 7.44 4.70
CA ILE A 153 12.04 7.92 6.08
C ILE A 153 12.35 6.73 6.99
N ALA A 154 13.51 6.77 7.67
CA ALA A 154 13.83 5.82 8.72
C ALA A 154 12.89 6.04 9.94
N PRO A 155 12.46 4.99 10.65
CA PRO A 155 11.57 5.13 11.80
C PRO A 155 12.31 5.71 13.02
N GLY A 156 11.63 6.60 13.76
CA GLY A 156 12.15 7.23 14.97
C GLY A 156 12.83 8.57 14.73
N LEU A 157 13.34 9.18 15.81
CA LEU A 157 14.18 10.37 15.77
C LEU A 157 15.64 9.96 15.99
N VAL A 158 16.57 10.63 15.32
CA VAL A 158 18.01 10.42 15.55
C VAL A 158 18.39 11.06 16.89
N PRO A 159 18.93 10.31 17.86
CA PRO A 159 19.33 10.86 19.15
C PRO A 159 20.54 11.78 19.01
N GLU A 160 20.69 12.70 19.97
CA GLU A 160 21.87 13.55 20.09
C GLU A 160 23.15 12.70 20.27
N GLY A 161 24.22 13.05 19.55
CA GLY A 161 25.49 12.34 19.60
C GLY A 161 26.16 12.16 18.23
N PRO A 162 27.11 11.23 18.10
CA PRO A 162 27.89 11.02 16.88
C PRO A 162 27.03 10.80 15.62
N THR A 163 25.92 10.06 15.74
CA THR A 163 24.98 9.80 14.64
C THR A 163 24.33 11.07 14.09
N ARG A 164 24.04 12.07 14.95
CA ARG A 164 23.54 13.37 14.49
C ARG A 164 24.65 14.22 13.88
N ALA A 165 25.91 14.02 14.31
CA ALA A 165 27.06 14.72 13.74
C ALA A 165 27.41 14.20 12.33
N SER A 166 27.36 12.89 12.08
CA SER A 166 27.63 12.33 10.75
C SER A 166 26.58 12.73 9.71
N LEU A 167 25.30 12.85 10.10
CA LEU A 167 24.22 13.34 9.23
C LEU A 167 24.34 14.81 8.80
N LYS A 168 25.34 15.56 9.28
CA LYS A 168 25.71 16.87 8.72
C LYS A 168 26.45 16.75 7.37
N VAL A 169 27.02 15.58 7.08
CA VAL A 169 27.62 15.26 5.79
C VAL A 169 26.52 14.64 4.92
N ILE A 170 26.25 15.24 3.77
CA ILE A 170 25.36 14.65 2.77
C ILE A 170 26.12 13.51 2.09
N ALA A 171 25.69 12.28 2.35
CA ALA A 171 26.20 11.07 1.72
C ALA A 171 25.04 10.20 1.24
N ALA A 172 25.22 9.53 0.11
CA ALA A 172 24.31 8.53 -0.43
C ALA A 172 24.94 7.15 -0.35
N GLU A 173 24.12 6.09 -0.41
CA GLU A 173 24.58 4.72 -0.50
C GLU A 173 24.40 4.22 -1.94
N ASP A 174 25.50 4.11 -2.70
CA ASP A 174 25.47 3.59 -4.06
C ASP A 174 25.08 2.10 -4.06
N ARG A 175 23.96 1.78 -4.74
CA ARG A 175 23.38 0.43 -4.82
C ARG A 175 23.03 0.05 -6.27
N CYS A 176 24.07 -0.29 -7.02
CA CYS A 176 23.98 -0.98 -8.31
C CYS A 176 23.10 -2.25 -8.19
#